data_AF-A0A0L0TEA8-F1
#
_entry.id   AF-A0A0L0TEA8-F1
#
_cell.length_a   1.000
_cell.length_b   1.000
_cell.length_c   1.000
_cell.angle_alpha   90.00
_cell.angle_beta   90.00
_cell.angle_gamma   90.00
#
_symmetry.space_group_name_H-M   'P 1'
#
loop_
_entity.id
_entity.type
_entity.pdbx_description
1 polymer ?
#
loop_
_entity_poly.entity_id
_entity_poly.type
_entity_poly.pdbx_seq_one_letter_code
_entity_poly.pdbx_strand_id
1 'polypeptide(L)'
;MASPPRSTAPAPHKPGYYTGLASDDPALLPALPTARNPAGAAAHSAPPTAAGLMTAGAPGPPGSQIAFADYLRLHRAVADKDAKYHPPEWRRQAALQAEKKRLHEQSVAMVAKWNNTIAGQRKARLAAQHEKARAAEEQRQQIDQDWAVVKAAERQAMVERAKKMQYLQDVRVRQLNSQALITQVLKERQAQIDYKKTEHDLAAQRALDTLLSDLARLAAADAAAAARAQQTNRNMSESHRTAHAQERADLRDWCAEQASAALAEDRADKARATRRKAQQTKELVEVLDWCVKDKHARDAHAKDEAAELDRIHGHILRIKERIALQRRATEAAMIRARIERNEAVAAQQVPQLVAFHAARSDFLQKIEHAHDGDGDRRARAEAEQRARNTAATVEALQLGIEERRQQQVLARLEAADGRKASEAVARAAAHSAERRKERVKRIQAVYGDLYRKEIDDHLRAERAERAAHHREHQDAADRKLREDRDLHQFASHLCRDLRVIGNDPAPVAKKLAEMDLDPRARGLHFGEREDDTFHRLGLD
;
A
#
# COMPACT_ATOMS: atom_id res chain seq x y z
N MET A 1 5.55 60.47 -21.66
CA MET A 1 6.63 60.26 -20.67
C MET A 1 6.79 58.77 -20.46
N ALA A 2 7.93 58.23 -20.90
CA ALA A 2 8.20 56.80 -20.96
C ALA A 2 8.51 56.23 -19.57
N SER A 3 7.84 55.14 -19.20
CA SER A 3 8.18 54.31 -18.03
C SER A 3 8.99 53.09 -18.49
N PRO A 4 10.03 52.67 -17.73
CA PRO A 4 10.91 51.58 -18.13
C PRO A 4 10.28 50.20 -17.86
N PRO A 5 10.72 49.14 -18.59
CA PRO A 5 10.19 47.79 -18.43
C PRO A 5 10.70 47.11 -17.15
N ARG A 6 9.78 46.41 -16.46
CA ARG A 6 10.07 45.59 -15.29
C ARG A 6 10.89 44.36 -15.66
N SER A 7 11.97 44.19 -14.90
CA SER A 7 12.85 43.02 -14.82
C SER A 7 12.05 41.72 -14.65
N THR A 8 12.37 40.76 -15.52
CA THR A 8 11.95 39.36 -15.45
C THR A 8 12.74 38.64 -14.36
N ALA A 9 12.04 38.04 -13.40
CA ALA A 9 12.63 37.14 -12.41
C ALA A 9 12.89 35.75 -13.05
N PRO A 10 14.01 35.09 -12.74
CA PRO A 10 14.29 33.74 -13.23
C PRO A 10 13.50 32.67 -12.45
N ALA A 11 13.07 31.64 -13.18
CA ALA A 11 12.29 30.51 -12.70
C ALA A 11 13.04 29.65 -11.66
N PRO A 12 12.32 28.95 -10.75
CA PRO A 12 12.94 28.08 -9.76
C PRO A 12 13.50 26.79 -10.39
N HIS A 13 14.77 26.52 -10.06
CA HIS A 13 15.49 25.28 -10.34
C HIS A 13 14.75 24.06 -9.79
N LYS A 14 14.47 23.06 -10.65
CA LYS A 14 14.03 21.73 -10.23
C LYS A 14 15.23 20.95 -9.66
N PRO A 15 15.10 20.24 -8.53
CA PRO A 15 16.15 19.38 -8.01
C PRO A 15 16.28 18.13 -8.90
N GLY A 16 17.49 17.92 -9.42
CA GLY A 16 17.84 16.74 -10.21
C GLY A 16 17.78 15.47 -9.37
N TYR A 17 17.15 14.44 -9.92
CA TYR A 17 17.21 13.09 -9.38
C TYR A 17 18.61 12.53 -9.60
N TYR A 18 19.27 12.23 -8.49
CA TYR A 18 20.57 11.59 -8.40
C TYR A 18 20.39 10.10 -8.70
N THR A 19 20.71 9.66 -9.93
CA THR A 19 20.87 8.23 -10.24
C THR A 19 22.35 7.91 -10.22
N GLY A 20 22.81 7.39 -9.09
CA GLY A 20 24.12 6.78 -8.96
C GLY A 20 24.04 5.73 -7.86
N LEU A 21 24.11 4.46 -8.24
CA LEU A 21 25.10 3.51 -7.73
C LEU A 21 24.84 2.13 -8.35
N ALA A 22 25.78 1.74 -9.21
CA ALA A 22 26.12 0.35 -9.45
C ALA A 22 26.90 -0.17 -8.24
N SER A 23 26.57 -1.36 -7.75
CA SER A 23 27.51 -2.27 -7.10
C SER A 23 26.99 -3.69 -7.25
N ASP A 24 27.82 -4.51 -7.85
CA ASP A 24 27.74 -5.96 -7.83
C ASP A 24 27.78 -6.49 -6.40
N ASP A 25 26.95 -7.48 -6.08
CA ASP A 25 27.39 -8.63 -5.27
C ASP A 25 26.44 -9.83 -5.40
N PRO A 26 26.96 -11.07 -5.53
CA PRO A 26 26.19 -12.28 -5.71
C PRO A 26 25.99 -13.07 -4.39
N ALA A 27 24.96 -13.91 -4.38
CA ALA A 27 24.77 -15.09 -3.54
C ALA A 27 24.42 -14.89 -2.05
N LEU A 28 23.14 -15.07 -1.70
CA LEU A 28 22.73 -15.62 -0.41
C LEU A 28 21.56 -16.61 -0.55
N LEU A 29 21.83 -17.85 -0.14
CA LEU A 29 20.89 -18.97 0.03
C LEU A 29 19.99 -18.74 1.26
N PRO A 30 18.79 -19.33 1.32
CA PRO A 30 17.97 -19.31 2.53
C PRO A 30 18.42 -20.39 3.53
N ALA A 31 18.83 -19.97 4.72
CA ALA A 31 19.09 -20.86 5.85
C ALA A 31 17.77 -21.25 6.58
N LEU A 32 17.66 -22.54 6.88
CA LEU A 32 16.58 -23.16 7.65
C LEU A 32 16.63 -22.75 9.14
N PRO A 33 15.50 -22.76 9.86
CA PRO A 33 15.48 -22.44 11.29
C PRO A 33 15.83 -23.68 12.15
N THR A 34 16.86 -23.56 12.97
CA THR A 34 17.17 -24.52 14.04
C THR A 34 16.47 -24.10 15.33
N ALA A 35 15.53 -24.91 15.80
CA ALA A 35 14.94 -24.81 17.12
C ALA A 35 15.99 -25.09 18.20
N ARG A 36 16.08 -24.24 19.21
CA ARG A 36 16.84 -24.52 20.43
C ARG A 36 16.06 -24.06 21.65
N ASN A 37 15.67 -25.03 22.48
CA ASN A 37 15.01 -24.86 23.77
C ASN A 37 15.87 -24.06 24.76
N PRO A 38 15.26 -23.28 25.68
CA PRO A 38 15.93 -22.76 26.86
C PRO A 38 15.68 -23.66 28.08
N ALA A 39 16.74 -24.11 28.75
CA ALA A 39 16.70 -24.65 30.09
C ALA A 39 18.00 -24.30 30.83
N GLY A 40 17.89 -23.87 32.10
CA GLY A 40 19.02 -23.61 33.01
C GLY A 40 19.09 -22.14 33.43
N ALA A 41 18.28 -21.70 34.40
CA ALA A 41 18.52 -21.81 35.85
C ALA A 41 19.62 -20.86 36.35
N ALA A 42 19.17 -19.86 37.10
CA ALA A 42 19.95 -18.82 37.76
C ALA A 42 20.67 -19.35 39.01
N ALA A 43 21.84 -18.78 39.31
CA ALA A 43 22.37 -18.67 40.67
C ALA A 43 23.39 -17.53 40.78
N HIS A 44 23.03 -16.53 41.61
CA HIS A 44 23.84 -15.74 42.55
C HIS A 44 25.35 -15.54 42.32
N SER A 45 25.81 -14.28 42.32
CA SER A 45 26.31 -13.61 43.55
C SER A 45 27.00 -12.28 43.21
N ALA A 46 26.77 -11.29 44.06
CA ALA A 46 27.21 -9.89 44.00
C ALA A 46 28.70 -9.70 44.41
N PRO A 47 29.27 -8.46 44.31
CA PRO A 47 30.70 -8.16 44.32
C PRO A 47 31.24 -7.75 45.71
N PRO A 48 32.55 -7.43 45.83
CA PRO A 48 32.93 -6.09 46.31
C PRO A 48 34.20 -5.52 45.63
N THR A 49 34.31 -4.21 45.38
CA THR A 49 34.53 -3.03 46.25
C THR A 49 35.99 -2.84 46.70
N ALA A 50 36.45 -1.61 46.48
CA ALA A 50 37.80 -1.09 46.56
C ALA A 50 38.28 -0.66 47.96
N ALA A 51 39.61 -0.57 48.12
CA ALA A 51 40.45 0.30 48.98
C ALA A 51 41.84 -0.37 49.07
N GLY A 52 43.01 0.25 49.03
CA GLY A 52 43.46 1.54 49.57
C GLY A 52 44.46 1.29 50.72
N LEU A 53 45.57 2.03 50.76
CA LEU A 53 46.71 2.08 51.71
C LEU A 53 47.99 1.33 51.27
N MET A 54 49.15 1.97 51.05
CA MET A 54 50.04 2.80 51.90
C MET A 54 51.04 2.00 52.76
N THR A 55 52.30 2.05 52.31
CA THR A 55 53.57 2.31 53.01
C THR A 55 54.03 1.53 54.26
N ALA A 56 55.31 1.12 54.15
CA ALA A 56 56.40 1.17 55.13
C ALA A 56 56.53 0.07 56.20
N GLY A 57 57.79 -0.36 56.39
CA GLY A 57 58.25 -1.05 57.61
C GLY A 57 59.09 -2.30 57.35
N ALA A 58 60.40 -2.14 57.25
CA ALA A 58 61.35 -3.22 57.55
C ALA A 58 61.29 -3.58 59.05
N PRO A 59 61.60 -4.84 59.42
CA PRO A 59 62.86 -5.05 60.15
C PRO A 59 63.59 -6.36 59.76
N GLY A 60 64.92 -6.36 59.89
CA GLY A 60 65.77 -7.57 59.76
C GLY A 60 65.55 -8.57 60.90
N PRO A 61 66.01 -9.83 60.75
CA PRO A 61 67.21 -10.29 61.48
C PRO A 61 67.92 -11.48 60.76
N PRO A 62 68.76 -12.30 61.42
CA PRO A 62 69.99 -12.03 62.15
C PRO A 62 71.18 -12.80 61.52
N GLY A 63 72.39 -12.54 62.04
CA GLY A 63 73.63 -13.20 61.61
C GLY A 63 73.60 -14.72 61.73
N SER A 64 74.21 -15.38 60.75
CA SER A 64 74.70 -16.75 60.88
C SER A 64 76.19 -16.75 60.51
N GLN A 65 77.00 -16.97 61.55
CA GLN A 65 78.42 -17.28 61.41
C GLN A 65 78.52 -18.68 60.82
N ILE A 66 78.84 -18.80 59.53
CA ILE A 66 79.20 -20.08 58.92
C ILE A 66 80.66 -20.34 59.28
N ALA A 67 80.91 -21.42 60.03
CA ALA A 67 82.24 -21.87 60.39
C ALA A 67 83.08 -22.13 59.12
N PHE A 68 84.37 -21.77 59.12
CA PHE A 68 85.27 -21.92 57.97
C PHE A 68 85.36 -23.39 57.46
N ALA A 69 85.10 -24.36 58.33
CA ALA A 69 85.01 -25.78 57.99
C ALA A 69 83.72 -26.15 57.22
N ASP A 70 82.62 -25.42 57.44
CA ASP A 70 81.38 -25.56 56.67
C ASP A 70 81.43 -24.78 55.35
N TYR A 71 82.19 -23.69 55.29
CA TYR A 71 82.46 -22.95 54.05
C TYR A 71 83.19 -23.82 53.01
N LEU A 72 84.15 -24.65 53.44
CA LEU A 72 84.87 -25.57 52.54
C LEU A 72 84.09 -26.84 52.19
N ARG A 73 83.13 -27.26 53.03
CA ARG A 73 82.24 -28.40 52.75
C ARG A 73 81.08 -28.01 51.83
N LEU A 74 80.56 -26.78 51.94
CA LEU A 74 79.64 -26.18 50.97
C LEU A 74 80.34 -25.86 49.64
N HIS A 75 81.58 -25.36 49.64
CA HIS A 75 82.31 -25.11 48.37
C HIS A 75 82.74 -26.40 47.64
N ARG A 76 83.04 -27.51 48.33
CA ARG A 76 83.25 -28.82 47.67
C ARG A 76 81.94 -29.44 47.17
N ALA A 77 80.85 -29.31 47.92
CA ALA A 77 79.52 -29.80 47.49
C ALA A 77 78.86 -28.93 46.40
N VAL A 78 79.24 -27.66 46.27
CA VAL A 78 78.86 -26.78 45.15
C VAL A 78 79.78 -27.01 43.95
N ALA A 79 81.09 -27.22 44.14
CA ALA A 79 82.01 -27.55 43.05
C ALA A 79 81.69 -28.90 42.36
N ASP A 80 81.20 -29.90 43.10
CA ASP A 80 80.83 -31.20 42.54
C ASP A 80 79.36 -31.29 42.05
N LYS A 81 78.51 -30.28 42.35
CA LYS A 81 77.14 -30.17 41.80
C LYS A 81 77.02 -29.15 40.66
N ASP A 82 77.93 -28.19 40.54
CA ASP A 82 78.02 -27.27 39.39
C ASP A 82 78.72 -27.90 38.17
N ALA A 83 79.26 -29.12 38.31
CA ALA A 83 79.79 -29.91 37.19
C ALA A 83 78.71 -30.63 36.37
N LYS A 84 77.42 -30.44 36.65
CA LYS A 84 76.31 -30.93 35.82
C LYS A 84 75.31 -29.82 35.54
N TYR A 85 75.32 -29.38 34.28
CA TYR A 85 74.36 -28.46 33.66
C TYR A 85 74.61 -26.97 33.94
N HIS A 86 75.70 -26.41 33.38
CA HIS A 86 75.55 -25.10 32.75
C HIS A 86 74.51 -25.27 31.64
N PRO A 87 73.30 -24.67 31.75
CA PRO A 87 72.40 -24.65 30.61
C PRO A 87 73.20 -23.95 29.51
N PRO A 88 73.45 -24.61 28.36
CA PRO A 88 74.21 -24.01 27.27
C PRO A 88 73.65 -22.63 26.96
N GLU A 89 74.50 -21.64 26.65
CA GLU A 89 74.15 -20.21 26.66
C GLU A 89 72.83 -19.87 25.94
N TRP A 90 72.48 -20.66 24.92
CA TRP A 90 71.22 -20.58 24.21
C TRP A 90 69.95 -20.71 25.09
N ARG A 91 69.96 -21.48 26.19
CA ARG A 91 68.81 -21.58 27.12
C ARG A 91 68.64 -20.34 27.99
N ARG A 92 69.74 -19.76 28.47
CA ARG A 92 69.71 -18.49 29.21
C ARG A 92 69.27 -17.36 28.28
N GLN A 93 69.77 -17.33 27.06
CA GLN A 93 69.31 -16.41 26.03
C GLN A 93 67.82 -16.61 25.73
N ALA A 94 67.33 -17.85 25.59
CA ALA A 94 65.92 -18.13 25.38
C ALA A 94 65.02 -17.66 26.54
N ALA A 95 65.44 -17.88 27.79
CA ALA A 95 64.71 -17.40 28.98
C ALA A 95 64.66 -15.87 29.05
N LEU A 96 65.78 -15.19 28.79
CA LEU A 96 65.83 -13.72 28.71
C LEU A 96 64.99 -13.17 27.56
N GLN A 97 64.97 -13.84 26.41
CA GLN A 97 64.10 -13.47 25.29
C GLN A 97 62.62 -13.65 25.64
N ALA A 98 62.26 -14.72 26.35
CA ALA A 98 60.89 -14.95 26.81
C ALA A 98 60.45 -13.90 27.84
N GLU A 99 61.32 -13.56 28.81
CA GLU A 99 61.04 -12.51 29.79
C GLU A 99 60.94 -11.13 29.15
N LYS A 100 61.83 -10.81 28.19
CA LYS A 100 61.77 -9.57 27.41
C LYS A 100 60.46 -9.47 26.61
N LYS A 101 60.01 -10.57 25.98
CA LYS A 101 58.72 -10.62 25.30
C LYS A 101 57.56 -10.40 26.27
N ARG A 102 57.56 -11.07 27.42
CA ARG A 102 56.52 -10.91 28.46
C ARG A 102 56.45 -9.48 28.98
N LEU A 103 57.59 -8.86 29.29
CA LEU A 103 57.66 -7.47 29.75
C LEU A 103 57.26 -6.49 28.65
N HIS A 104 57.62 -6.78 27.40
CA HIS A 104 57.17 -6.00 26.25
C HIS A 104 55.65 -6.06 26.08
N GLU A 105 55.04 -7.24 26.17
CA GLU A 105 53.59 -7.42 26.13
C GLU A 105 52.88 -6.68 27.28
N GLN A 106 53.42 -6.75 28.50
CA GLN A 106 52.90 -6.00 29.65
C GLN A 106 52.99 -4.48 29.46
N SER A 107 54.11 -4.01 28.90
CA SER A 107 54.31 -2.60 28.57
C SER A 107 53.36 -2.13 27.47
N VAL A 108 53.18 -2.91 26.40
CA VAL A 108 52.21 -2.62 25.32
C VAL A 108 50.78 -2.57 25.87
N ALA A 109 50.41 -3.51 26.74
CA ALA A 109 49.09 -3.53 27.36
C ALA A 109 48.85 -2.32 28.30
N MET A 110 49.90 -1.85 28.98
CA MET A 110 49.82 -0.65 29.82
C MET A 110 49.70 0.62 28.97
N VAL A 111 50.50 0.75 27.91
CA VAL A 111 50.46 1.87 26.96
C VAL A 111 49.12 1.94 26.22
N ALA A 112 48.50 0.79 25.92
CA ALA A 112 47.17 0.74 25.30
C ALA A 112 46.06 1.37 26.17
N LYS A 113 46.26 1.41 27.50
CA LYS A 113 45.33 2.05 28.45
C LYS A 113 45.60 3.55 28.63
N TRP A 114 46.68 4.08 28.06
CA TRP A 114 47.02 5.50 28.19
C TRP A 114 46.28 6.34 27.16
N ASN A 115 45.38 7.20 27.64
CA ASN A 115 44.57 8.08 26.80
C ASN A 115 45.36 9.23 26.16
N ASN A 116 46.55 9.56 26.71
CA ASN A 116 47.40 10.65 26.23
C ASN A 116 48.34 10.25 25.08
N THR A 117 48.27 9.01 24.60
CA THR A 117 49.00 8.58 23.39
C THR A 117 48.32 9.11 22.13
N ILE A 118 49.05 9.27 21.03
CA ILE A 118 48.48 9.71 19.73
C ILE A 118 47.35 8.77 19.29
N ALA A 119 47.52 7.46 19.51
CA ALA A 119 46.50 6.45 19.24
C ALA A 119 45.27 6.61 20.14
N GLY A 120 45.46 6.87 21.44
CA GLY A 120 44.40 7.17 22.40
C GLY A 120 43.60 8.43 22.03
N GLN A 121 44.29 9.52 21.69
CA GLN A 121 43.67 10.77 21.24
C GLN A 121 42.88 10.61 19.93
N ARG A 122 43.39 9.82 18.97
CA ARG A 122 42.67 9.51 17.73
C ARG A 122 41.41 8.70 18.02
N LYS A 123 41.47 7.70 18.91
CA LYS A 123 40.29 6.93 19.35
C LYS A 123 39.26 7.83 20.03
N ALA A 124 39.67 8.71 20.93
CA ALA A 124 38.78 9.66 21.59
C ALA A 124 38.12 10.63 20.60
N ARG A 125 38.88 11.15 19.62
CA ARG A 125 38.33 12.00 18.55
C ARG A 125 37.30 11.27 17.69
N LEU A 126 37.58 10.03 17.30
CA LEU A 126 36.64 9.20 16.54
C LEU A 126 35.39 8.88 17.36
N ALA A 127 35.54 8.53 18.64
CA ALA A 127 34.40 8.31 19.54
C ALA A 127 33.52 9.57 19.66
N ALA A 128 34.12 10.74 19.89
CA ALA A 128 33.39 12.01 19.94
C ALA A 128 32.72 12.37 18.60
N GLN A 129 33.32 12.03 17.46
CA GLN A 129 32.68 12.20 16.14
C GLN A 129 31.50 11.25 15.96
N HIS A 130 31.63 9.99 16.37
CA HIS A 130 30.52 9.03 16.35
C HIS A 130 29.37 9.45 17.28
N GLU A 131 29.68 9.93 18.48
CA GLU A 131 28.67 10.45 19.41
C GLU A 131 27.95 11.66 18.82
N LYS A 132 28.67 12.61 18.21
CA LYS A 132 28.07 13.75 17.51
C LYS A 132 27.21 13.33 16.32
N ALA A 133 27.66 12.35 15.53
CA ALA A 133 26.90 11.84 14.40
C ALA A 133 25.61 11.14 14.86
N ARG A 134 25.69 10.31 15.91
CA ARG A 134 24.51 9.67 16.52
C ARG A 134 23.51 10.70 17.05
N ALA A 135 23.98 11.69 17.81
CA ALA A 135 23.12 12.75 18.32
C ALA A 135 22.46 13.55 17.17
N ALA A 136 23.19 13.80 16.08
CA ALA A 136 22.64 14.48 14.91
C ALA A 136 21.60 13.63 14.16
N GLU A 137 21.80 12.31 14.06
CA GLU A 137 20.82 11.38 13.49
C GLU A 137 19.56 11.27 14.35
N GLU A 138 19.71 11.18 15.67
CA GLU A 138 18.59 11.18 16.61
C GLU A 138 17.76 12.46 16.50
N GLN A 139 18.40 13.63 16.40
CA GLN A 139 17.71 14.91 16.17
C GLN A 139 16.96 14.94 14.83
N ARG A 140 17.56 14.39 13.75
CA ARG A 140 16.88 14.29 12.45
C ARG A 140 15.65 13.39 12.53
N GLN A 141 15.76 12.25 13.22
CA GLN A 141 14.64 11.34 13.41
C GLN A 141 13.51 11.97 14.22
N GLN A 142 13.83 12.77 15.25
CA GLN A 142 12.82 13.54 16.00
C GLN A 142 12.12 14.56 15.09
N ILE A 143 12.87 15.31 14.30
CA ILE A 143 12.32 16.28 13.34
C ILE A 143 11.41 15.57 12.33
N ASP A 144 11.81 14.42 11.79
CA ASP A 144 11.00 13.65 10.85
C ASP A 144 9.70 13.13 11.49
N GLN A 145 9.75 12.71 12.76
CA GLN A 145 8.57 12.32 13.53
C GLN A 145 7.62 13.50 13.76
N ASP A 146 8.14 14.66 14.16
CA ASP A 146 7.33 15.87 14.37
C ASP A 146 6.66 16.33 13.06
N TRP A 147 7.42 16.32 11.95
CA TRP A 147 6.86 16.63 10.64
C TRP A 147 5.81 15.63 10.17
N ALA A 148 5.98 14.34 10.48
CA ALA A 148 4.99 13.32 10.18
C ALA A 148 3.69 13.56 10.96
N VAL A 149 3.78 13.96 12.23
CA VAL A 149 2.61 14.32 13.05
C VAL A 149 1.89 15.54 12.49
N VAL A 150 2.63 16.61 12.14
CA VAL A 150 2.04 17.82 11.56
C VAL A 150 1.34 17.51 10.23
N LYS A 151 1.99 16.77 9.32
CA LYS A 151 1.37 16.37 8.05
C LYS A 151 0.16 15.48 8.24
N ALA A 152 0.18 14.58 9.21
CA ALA A 152 -0.97 13.74 9.54
C ALA A 152 -2.15 14.60 10.04
N ALA A 153 -1.87 15.57 10.91
CA ALA A 153 -2.87 16.51 11.42
C ALA A 153 -3.44 17.40 10.30
N GLU A 154 -2.60 17.95 9.41
CA GLU A 154 -3.05 18.72 8.25
C GLU A 154 -3.94 17.88 7.32
N ARG A 155 -3.53 16.64 7.04
CA ARG A 155 -4.32 15.71 6.23
C ARG A 155 -5.66 15.42 6.91
N GLN A 156 -5.68 15.18 8.21
CA GLN A 156 -6.91 14.97 8.97
C GLN A 156 -7.83 16.19 8.88
N ALA A 157 -7.30 17.40 9.10
CA ALA A 157 -8.06 18.64 8.99
C ALA A 157 -8.63 18.87 7.58
N MET A 158 -7.86 18.56 6.52
CA MET A 158 -8.36 18.63 5.14
C MET A 158 -9.48 17.62 4.88
N VAL A 159 -9.35 16.39 5.38
CA VAL A 159 -10.38 15.35 5.28
C VAL A 159 -11.63 15.74 6.04
N GLU A 160 -11.51 16.27 7.26
CA GLU A 160 -12.63 16.76 8.06
C GLU A 160 -13.34 17.95 7.39
N ARG A 161 -12.58 18.89 6.82
CA ARG A 161 -13.15 19.98 6.03
C ARG A 161 -13.92 19.46 4.82
N ALA A 162 -13.37 18.50 4.09
CA ALA A 162 -14.04 17.88 2.94
C ALA A 162 -15.33 17.15 3.37
N LYS A 163 -15.29 16.37 4.46
CA LYS A 163 -16.47 15.72 5.05
C LYS A 163 -17.54 16.75 5.43
N LYS A 164 -17.16 17.85 6.08
CA LYS A 164 -18.08 18.93 6.44
C LYS A 164 -18.72 19.57 5.21
N MET A 165 -17.94 19.84 4.16
CA MET A 165 -18.46 20.38 2.90
C MET A 165 -19.43 19.42 2.21
N GLN A 166 -19.10 18.12 2.16
CA GLN A 166 -19.96 17.09 1.58
C GLN A 166 -21.27 16.96 2.36
N TYR A 167 -21.20 16.97 3.70
CA TYR A 167 -22.38 16.93 4.56
C TYR A 167 -23.29 18.16 4.34
N LEU A 168 -22.72 19.36 4.23
CA LEU A 168 -23.47 20.58 3.92
C LEU A 168 -24.08 20.57 2.50
N GLN A 169 -23.53 19.79 1.58
CA GLN A 169 -24.07 19.59 0.23
C GLN A 169 -25.20 18.55 0.18
N ASP A 170 -25.40 17.74 1.23
CA ASP A 170 -26.52 16.81 1.30
C ASP A 170 -27.84 17.57 1.09
N VAL A 171 -28.70 17.02 0.25
CA VAL A 171 -30.01 17.58 -0.09
C VAL A 171 -30.84 17.80 1.17
N ARG A 172 -30.76 16.84 2.10
CA ARG A 172 -31.48 16.86 3.37
C ARG A 172 -31.06 18.05 4.24
N VAL A 173 -29.76 18.21 4.45
CA VAL A 173 -29.17 19.31 5.21
C VAL A 173 -29.46 20.66 4.54
N ARG A 174 -29.38 20.75 3.21
CA ARG A 174 -29.71 21.97 2.46
C ARG A 174 -31.18 22.39 2.63
N GLN A 175 -32.11 21.43 2.67
CA GLN A 175 -33.52 21.72 2.92
C GLN A 175 -33.74 22.26 4.35
N LEU A 176 -33.06 21.71 5.36
CA LEU A 176 -33.14 22.24 6.73
C LEU A 176 -32.55 23.65 6.83
N ASN A 177 -31.39 23.88 6.21
CA ASN A 177 -30.75 25.19 6.17
C ASN A 177 -31.60 26.22 5.42
N SER A 178 -32.29 25.84 4.34
CA SER A 178 -33.19 26.77 3.63
C SER A 178 -34.39 27.15 4.49
N GLN A 179 -34.96 26.23 5.27
CA GLN A 179 -35.99 26.57 6.25
C GLN A 179 -35.47 27.51 7.34
N ALA A 180 -34.27 27.26 7.89
CA ALA A 180 -33.66 28.16 8.86
C ALA A 180 -33.48 29.58 8.29
N LEU A 181 -33.04 29.70 7.04
CA LEU A 181 -32.93 30.98 6.34
C LEU A 181 -34.31 31.67 6.19
N ILE A 182 -35.35 30.92 5.80
CA ILE A 182 -36.72 31.46 5.71
C ILE A 182 -37.16 32.06 7.05
N THR A 183 -36.85 31.41 8.19
CA THR A 183 -37.19 31.95 9.51
C THR A 183 -36.52 33.30 9.79
N GLN A 184 -35.26 33.46 9.37
CA GLN A 184 -34.53 34.72 9.50
C GLN A 184 -35.14 35.82 8.62
N VAL A 185 -35.47 35.48 7.35
CA VAL A 185 -36.11 36.41 6.42
C VAL A 185 -37.49 36.86 6.93
N LEU A 186 -38.28 35.95 7.50
CA LEU A 186 -39.59 36.30 8.07
C LEU A 186 -39.45 37.26 9.26
N LYS A 187 -38.47 37.03 10.14
CA LYS A 187 -38.18 37.94 11.25
C LYS A 187 -37.72 39.31 10.78
N GLU A 188 -36.79 39.35 9.82
CA GLU A 188 -36.33 40.60 9.22
C GLU A 188 -37.50 41.35 8.56
N ARG A 189 -38.37 40.63 7.85
CA ARG A 189 -39.56 41.22 7.24
C ARG A 189 -40.50 41.81 8.27
N GLN A 190 -40.70 41.13 9.40
CA GLN A 190 -41.51 41.66 10.49
C GLN A 190 -40.90 42.94 11.07
N ALA A 191 -39.58 42.95 11.30
CA ALA A 191 -38.86 44.14 11.76
C ALA A 191 -38.98 45.32 10.77
N GLN A 192 -38.92 45.06 9.46
CA GLN A 192 -39.16 46.07 8.43
C GLN A 192 -40.60 46.60 8.45
N ILE A 193 -41.60 45.74 8.67
CA ILE A 193 -43.00 46.15 8.78
C ILE A 193 -43.18 47.05 10.01
N ASP A 194 -42.62 46.64 11.14
CA ASP A 194 -42.73 47.40 12.40
C ASP A 194 -42.02 48.76 12.27
N TYR A 195 -40.83 48.79 11.66
CA TYR A 195 -40.15 50.05 11.32
C TYR A 195 -41.03 50.97 10.46
N LYS A 196 -41.64 50.45 9.38
CA LYS A 196 -42.52 51.23 8.51
C LYS A 196 -43.76 51.76 9.23
N LYS A 197 -44.34 50.98 10.15
CA LYS A 197 -45.45 51.46 10.99
C LYS A 197 -45.00 52.60 11.88
N THR A 198 -43.86 52.47 12.57
CA THR A 198 -43.32 53.55 13.41
C THR A 198 -43.01 54.81 12.60
N GLU A 199 -42.47 54.65 11.39
CA GLU A 199 -42.20 55.77 10.48
C GLU A 199 -43.50 56.46 10.04
N HIS A 200 -44.53 55.69 9.69
CA HIS A 200 -45.84 56.20 9.33
C HIS A 200 -46.50 56.94 10.50
N ASP A 201 -46.46 56.38 11.71
CA ASP A 201 -47.03 56.99 12.91
C ASP A 201 -46.31 58.30 13.28
N LEU A 202 -44.97 58.33 13.17
CA LEU A 202 -44.18 59.55 13.34
C LEU A 202 -44.48 60.59 12.24
N ALA A 203 -44.65 60.16 11.00
CA ALA A 203 -45.03 61.05 9.90
C ALA A 203 -46.44 61.64 10.11
N ALA A 204 -47.38 60.83 10.59
CA ALA A 204 -48.74 61.29 10.94
C ALA A 204 -48.71 62.30 12.10
N GLN A 205 -47.89 62.07 13.13
CA GLN A 205 -47.66 63.04 14.21
C GLN A 205 -47.07 64.35 13.69
N ARG A 206 -46.02 64.30 12.85
CA ARG A 206 -45.43 65.50 12.23
C ARG A 206 -46.43 66.25 11.35
N ALA A 207 -47.26 65.54 10.59
CA ALA A 207 -48.32 66.15 9.80
C ALA A 207 -49.35 66.85 10.69
N LEU A 208 -49.74 66.23 11.80
CA LEU A 208 -50.63 66.84 12.80
C LEU A 208 -50.00 68.10 13.41
N ASP A 209 -48.75 68.04 13.85
CA ASP A 209 -48.02 69.19 14.39
C ASP A 209 -47.90 70.33 13.37
N THR A 210 -47.68 69.98 12.09
CA THR A 210 -47.63 70.96 11.00
C THR A 210 -48.98 71.63 10.83
N LEU A 211 -50.08 70.86 10.79
CA LEU A 211 -51.44 71.41 10.72
C LEU A 211 -51.77 72.29 11.93
N LEU A 212 -51.39 71.89 13.14
CA LEU A 212 -51.56 72.71 14.34
C LEU A 212 -50.77 74.02 14.25
N SER A 213 -49.54 73.97 13.74
CA SER A 213 -48.71 75.16 13.52
C SER A 213 -49.28 76.08 12.43
N ASP A 214 -49.85 75.52 11.37
CA ASP A 214 -50.51 76.26 10.30
C ASP A 214 -51.80 76.91 10.80
N LEU A 215 -52.59 76.23 11.62
CA LEU A 215 -53.76 76.81 12.29
C LEU A 215 -53.38 77.94 13.23
N ALA A 216 -52.30 77.78 14.02
CA ALA A 216 -51.77 78.85 14.87
C ALA A 216 -51.26 80.04 14.04
N ARG A 217 -50.61 79.78 12.89
CA ARG A 217 -50.15 80.81 11.96
C ARG A 217 -51.31 81.54 11.30
N LEU A 218 -52.37 80.84 10.90
CA LEU A 218 -53.59 81.43 10.36
C LEU A 218 -54.30 82.27 11.41
N ALA A 219 -54.43 81.78 12.65
CA ALA A 219 -54.98 82.56 13.76
C ALA A 219 -54.16 83.84 14.04
N ALA A 220 -52.83 83.75 14.00
CA ALA A 220 -51.94 84.91 14.14
C ALA A 220 -52.02 85.85 12.93
N ALA A 221 -52.18 85.32 11.71
CA ALA A 221 -52.37 86.09 10.49
C ALA A 221 -53.72 86.79 10.46
N ASP A 222 -54.79 86.16 10.97
CA ASP A 222 -56.11 86.77 11.13
C ASP A 222 -56.09 87.86 12.20
N ALA A 223 -55.38 87.64 13.32
CA ALA A 223 -55.14 88.68 14.33
C ALA A 223 -54.31 89.85 13.76
N ALA A 224 -53.28 89.56 12.96
CA ALA A 224 -52.47 90.56 12.29
C ALA A 224 -53.21 91.25 11.13
N ALA A 225 -54.13 90.58 10.44
CA ALA A 225 -54.98 91.12 9.40
C ALA A 225 -56.09 92.00 10.00
N ALA A 226 -56.64 91.64 11.17
CA ALA A 226 -57.51 92.52 11.94
C ALA A 226 -56.77 93.78 12.42
N ALA A 227 -55.48 93.67 12.80
CA ALA A 227 -54.63 94.81 13.13
C ALA A 227 -54.19 95.64 11.90
N ARG A 228 -53.90 94.99 10.76
CA ARG A 228 -53.54 95.66 9.50
C ARG A 228 -54.75 96.27 8.80
N ALA A 229 -55.94 95.71 8.90
CA ALA A 229 -57.19 96.30 8.38
C ALA A 229 -57.54 97.63 9.07
N GLN A 230 -57.05 97.87 10.28
CA GLN A 230 -57.12 99.19 10.93
C GLN A 230 -56.06 100.19 10.40
N GLN A 231 -54.94 99.73 9.83
CA GLN A 231 -53.82 100.58 9.40
C GLN A 231 -53.73 100.78 7.87
N THR A 232 -54.14 99.80 7.07
CA THR A 232 -54.01 99.79 5.60
C THR A 232 -55.34 100.02 4.92
N ASN A 233 -56.10 101.03 5.38
CA ASN A 233 -57.28 101.50 4.66
C ASN A 233 -57.02 102.74 3.79
N ARG A 234 -55.75 103.06 3.49
CA ARG A 234 -55.38 104.16 2.58
C ARG A 234 -54.10 103.84 1.81
N ASN A 235 -54.27 103.43 0.56
CA ASN A 235 -53.27 103.39 -0.53
C ASN A 235 -52.48 102.08 -0.63
N MET A 236 -52.17 101.66 -1.87
CA MET A 236 -51.45 100.44 -2.30
C MET A 236 -52.31 99.28 -2.82
N SER A 237 -53.31 99.53 -3.68
CA SER A 237 -53.98 98.46 -4.45
C SER A 237 -53.67 98.43 -5.96
N GLU A 238 -52.88 99.34 -6.51
CA GLU A 238 -52.66 99.39 -7.97
C GLU A 238 -51.19 99.29 -8.40
N SER A 239 -50.22 99.68 -7.56
CA SER A 239 -48.78 99.49 -7.84
C SER A 239 -48.29 98.04 -7.63
N HIS A 240 -48.95 97.25 -6.80
CA HIS A 240 -48.59 95.85 -6.56
C HIS A 240 -48.95 94.90 -7.71
N ARG A 241 -49.92 95.26 -8.57
CA ARG A 241 -50.39 94.37 -9.65
C ARG A 241 -49.43 94.32 -10.83
N THR A 242 -48.74 95.42 -11.14
CA THR A 242 -47.74 95.48 -12.22
C THR A 242 -46.37 94.96 -11.77
N ALA A 243 -45.97 95.21 -10.51
CA ALA A 243 -44.76 94.65 -9.92
C ALA A 243 -44.83 93.11 -9.78
N HIS A 244 -45.95 92.57 -9.32
CA HIS A 244 -46.14 91.12 -9.26
C HIS A 244 -46.25 90.46 -10.64
N ALA A 245 -46.68 91.18 -11.69
CA ALA A 245 -46.69 90.64 -13.04
C ALA A 245 -45.28 90.49 -13.61
N GLN A 246 -44.38 91.44 -13.31
CA GLN A 246 -42.96 91.39 -13.67
C GLN A 246 -42.20 90.31 -12.89
N GLU A 247 -42.37 90.23 -11.56
CA GLU A 247 -41.80 89.14 -10.75
C GLU A 247 -42.28 87.75 -11.21
N ARG A 248 -43.55 87.61 -11.63
CA ARG A 248 -44.08 86.35 -12.18
C ARG A 248 -43.60 86.05 -13.59
N ALA A 249 -43.06 87.02 -14.32
CA ALA A 249 -42.39 86.79 -15.61
C ALA A 249 -40.93 86.37 -15.36
N ASP A 250 -40.22 87.08 -14.49
CA ASP A 250 -38.84 86.76 -14.11
C ASP A 250 -38.72 85.37 -13.47
N LEU A 251 -39.70 84.97 -12.64
CA LEU A 251 -39.77 83.62 -12.08
C LEU A 251 -40.09 82.54 -13.13
N ARG A 252 -40.84 82.88 -14.18
CA ARG A 252 -41.10 81.93 -15.28
C ARG A 252 -39.86 81.72 -16.12
N ASP A 253 -39.12 82.79 -16.40
CA ASP A 253 -37.87 82.72 -17.16
C ASP A 253 -36.78 82.00 -16.36
N TRP A 254 -36.67 82.27 -15.05
CA TRP A 254 -35.80 81.52 -14.15
C TRP A 254 -36.17 80.03 -14.02
N CYS A 255 -37.47 79.71 -13.91
CA CYS A 255 -37.94 78.33 -13.91
C CYS A 255 -37.70 77.63 -15.27
N ALA A 256 -37.83 78.35 -16.39
CA ALA A 256 -37.56 77.83 -17.71
C ALA A 256 -36.05 77.56 -17.91
N GLU A 257 -35.18 78.44 -17.43
CA GLU A 257 -33.73 78.23 -17.41
C GLU A 257 -33.35 77.04 -16.52
N GLN A 258 -33.90 76.92 -15.31
CA GLN A 258 -33.70 75.78 -14.42
C GLN A 258 -34.20 74.46 -15.03
N ALA A 259 -35.37 74.47 -15.69
CA ALA A 259 -35.88 73.30 -16.41
C ALA A 259 -34.98 72.91 -17.59
N SER A 260 -34.43 73.89 -18.31
CA SER A 260 -33.49 73.66 -19.41
C SER A 260 -32.15 73.11 -18.93
N ALA A 261 -31.64 73.60 -17.78
CA ALA A 261 -30.44 73.11 -17.12
C ALA A 261 -30.63 71.68 -16.62
N ALA A 262 -31.76 71.38 -15.97
CA ALA A 262 -32.11 70.03 -15.52
C ALA A 262 -32.23 69.03 -16.70
N LEU A 263 -32.79 69.45 -17.84
CA LEU A 263 -32.84 68.63 -19.05
C LEU A 263 -31.46 68.41 -19.68
N ALA A 264 -30.56 69.40 -19.58
CA ALA A 264 -29.18 69.26 -20.03
C ALA A 264 -28.37 68.30 -19.13
N GLU A 265 -28.56 68.37 -17.82
CA GLU A 265 -27.97 67.43 -16.85
C GLU A 265 -28.47 66.00 -17.06
N ASP A 266 -29.78 65.79 -17.24
CA ASP A 266 -30.33 64.46 -17.52
C ASP A 266 -29.78 63.86 -18.83
N ARG A 267 -29.58 64.67 -19.88
CA ARG A 267 -28.91 64.24 -21.11
C ARG A 267 -27.44 63.90 -20.88
N ALA A 268 -26.72 64.69 -20.08
CA ALA A 268 -25.33 64.43 -19.73
C ALA A 268 -25.19 63.14 -18.91
N ASP A 269 -26.12 62.88 -18.00
CA ASP A 269 -26.11 61.68 -17.15
C ASP A 269 -26.50 60.43 -17.93
N LYS A 270 -27.46 60.52 -18.86
CA LYS A 270 -27.74 59.46 -19.83
C LYS A 270 -26.51 59.15 -20.69
N ALA A 271 -25.79 60.17 -21.15
CA ALA A 271 -24.55 59.98 -21.91
C ALA A 271 -23.40 59.38 -21.07
N ARG A 272 -23.30 59.74 -19.78
CA ARG A 272 -22.36 59.10 -18.84
C ARG A 272 -22.73 57.63 -18.60
N ALA A 273 -24.02 57.33 -18.45
CA ALA A 273 -24.51 55.97 -18.25
C ALA A 273 -24.26 55.07 -19.47
N THR A 274 -24.47 55.57 -20.70
CA THR A 274 -24.16 54.80 -21.91
C THR A 274 -22.66 54.57 -22.08
N ARG A 275 -21.80 55.55 -21.76
CA ARG A 275 -20.34 55.38 -21.75
C ARG A 275 -19.89 54.34 -20.72
N ARG A 276 -20.45 54.35 -19.51
CA ARG A 276 -20.16 53.33 -18.48
C ARG A 276 -20.56 51.93 -18.94
N LYS A 277 -21.76 51.77 -19.52
CA LYS A 277 -22.20 50.49 -20.10
C LYS A 277 -21.25 50.02 -21.21
N ALA A 278 -20.83 50.92 -22.10
CA ALA A 278 -19.89 50.59 -23.17
C ALA A 278 -18.51 50.18 -22.62
N GLN A 279 -18.02 50.82 -21.55
CA GLN A 279 -16.78 50.41 -20.86
C GLN A 279 -16.93 49.03 -20.23
N GLN A 280 -18.00 48.79 -19.48
CA GLN A 280 -18.29 47.48 -18.87
C GLN A 280 -18.37 46.36 -19.93
N THR A 281 -18.98 46.61 -21.08
CA THR A 281 -19.01 45.63 -22.17
C THR A 281 -17.64 45.37 -22.77
N LYS A 282 -16.76 46.39 -22.86
CA LYS A 282 -15.39 46.21 -23.35
C LYS A 282 -14.56 45.39 -22.37
N GLU A 283 -14.61 45.73 -21.09
CA GLU A 283 -13.95 44.98 -20.02
C GLU A 283 -14.41 43.52 -19.99
N LEU A 284 -15.72 43.28 -20.14
CA LEU A 284 -16.26 41.92 -20.20
C LEU A 284 -15.72 41.14 -21.42
N VAL A 285 -15.66 41.76 -22.60
CA VAL A 285 -15.12 41.14 -23.80
C VAL A 285 -13.64 40.82 -23.64
N GLU A 286 -12.85 41.72 -23.03
CA GLU A 286 -11.43 41.48 -22.74
C GLU A 286 -11.22 40.31 -21.78
N VAL A 287 -12.05 40.21 -20.72
CA VAL A 287 -12.02 39.09 -19.78
C VAL A 287 -12.38 37.78 -20.48
N LEU A 288 -13.41 37.78 -21.34
CA LEU A 288 -13.81 36.60 -22.10
C LEU A 288 -12.71 36.15 -23.09
N ASP A 289 -12.10 37.08 -23.81
CA ASP A 289 -10.98 36.80 -24.71
C ASP A 289 -9.77 36.24 -23.95
N TRP A 290 -9.47 36.77 -22.76
CA TRP A 290 -8.47 36.20 -21.87
C TRP A 290 -8.81 34.78 -21.42
N CYS A 291 -10.05 34.51 -20.99
CA CYS A 291 -10.49 33.17 -20.60
C CYS A 291 -10.40 32.15 -21.76
N VAL A 292 -10.71 32.58 -22.99
CA VAL A 292 -10.60 31.73 -24.18
C VAL A 292 -9.13 31.43 -24.48
N LYS A 293 -8.24 32.43 -24.42
CA LYS A 293 -6.80 32.24 -24.60
C LYS A 293 -6.19 31.33 -23.53
N ASP A 294 -6.57 31.52 -22.27
CA ASP A 294 -6.12 30.69 -21.16
C ASP A 294 -6.60 29.24 -21.30
N LYS A 295 -7.86 29.03 -21.71
CA LYS A 295 -8.36 27.68 -22.03
C LYS A 295 -7.56 27.04 -23.15
N HIS A 296 -7.30 27.75 -24.25
CA HIS A 296 -6.50 27.22 -25.35
C HIS A 296 -5.05 26.89 -24.94
N ALA A 297 -4.44 27.69 -24.07
CA ALA A 297 -3.12 27.42 -23.53
C ALA A 297 -3.10 26.15 -22.66
N ARG A 298 -4.12 25.95 -21.81
CA ARG A 298 -4.29 24.72 -21.02
C ARG A 298 -4.52 23.50 -21.89
N ASP A 299 -5.36 23.62 -22.92
CA ASP A 299 -5.63 22.54 -23.86
C ASP A 299 -4.37 22.17 -24.68
N ALA A 300 -3.53 23.14 -25.03
CA ALA A 300 -2.25 22.91 -25.69
C ALA A 300 -1.27 22.18 -24.75
N HIS A 301 -1.14 22.64 -23.50
CA HIS A 301 -0.29 22.00 -22.50
C HIS A 301 -0.72 20.54 -22.23
N ALA A 302 -2.02 20.29 -22.13
CA ALA A 302 -2.55 18.95 -21.93
C ALA A 302 -2.24 18.01 -23.12
N LYS A 303 -2.26 18.53 -24.35
CA LYS A 303 -1.86 17.77 -25.54
C LYS A 303 -0.37 17.45 -25.56
N ASP A 304 0.46 18.41 -25.13
CA ASP A 304 1.91 18.20 -25.04
C ASP A 304 2.26 17.15 -23.97
N GLU A 305 1.62 17.20 -22.80
CA GLU A 305 1.77 16.19 -21.74
C GLU A 305 1.31 14.80 -22.21
N ALA A 306 0.17 14.71 -22.91
CA ALA A 306 -0.30 13.45 -23.48
C ALA A 306 0.70 12.87 -24.49
N ALA A 307 1.25 13.71 -25.38
CA ALA A 307 2.26 13.28 -26.34
C ALA A 307 3.57 12.83 -25.66
N GLU A 308 3.96 13.45 -24.55
CA GLU A 308 5.13 13.03 -23.77
C GLU A 308 4.89 11.67 -23.09
N LEU A 309 3.71 11.47 -22.50
CA LEU A 309 3.31 10.18 -21.92
C LEU A 309 3.32 9.06 -22.96
N ASP A 310 2.84 9.31 -24.18
CA ASP A 310 2.89 8.34 -25.27
C ASP A 310 4.33 7.97 -25.66
N ARG A 311 5.25 8.95 -25.67
CA ARG A 311 6.68 8.68 -25.93
C ARG A 311 7.29 7.81 -24.82
N ILE A 312 7.00 8.13 -23.56
CA ILE A 312 7.47 7.35 -22.41
C ILE A 312 6.91 5.92 -22.49
N HIS A 313 5.62 5.79 -22.80
CA HIS A 313 4.97 4.48 -22.94
C HIS A 313 5.63 3.66 -24.06
N GLY A 314 5.87 4.27 -25.23
CA GLY A 314 6.58 3.62 -26.33
C GLY A 314 8.03 3.23 -25.98
N HIS A 315 8.71 3.97 -25.09
CA HIS A 315 10.02 3.59 -24.59
C HIS A 315 9.95 2.38 -23.63
N ILE A 316 8.96 2.37 -22.73
CA ILE A 316 8.72 1.26 -21.81
C ILE A 316 8.38 -0.02 -22.58
N LEU A 317 7.55 0.05 -23.63
CA LEU A 317 7.23 -1.10 -24.47
C LEU A 317 8.49 -1.68 -25.13
N ARG A 318 9.35 -0.84 -25.72
CA ARG A 318 10.63 -1.28 -26.31
C ARG A 318 11.56 -1.93 -25.29
N ILE A 319 11.61 -1.42 -24.06
CA ILE A 319 12.37 -2.05 -22.96
C ILE A 319 11.78 -3.43 -22.63
N LYS A 320 10.45 -3.53 -22.48
CA LYS A 320 9.77 -4.80 -22.18
C LYS A 320 10.02 -5.84 -23.26
N GLU A 321 9.94 -5.46 -24.54
CA GLU A 321 10.26 -6.33 -25.68
C GLU A 321 11.71 -6.82 -25.61
N ARG A 322 12.67 -5.93 -25.35
CA ARG A 322 14.08 -6.30 -25.19
C ARG A 322 14.30 -7.28 -24.04
N ILE A 323 13.66 -7.06 -22.90
CA ILE A 323 13.75 -7.97 -21.74
C ILE A 323 13.12 -9.33 -22.09
N ALA A 324 11.99 -9.35 -22.78
CA ALA A 324 11.34 -10.59 -23.21
C ALA A 324 12.21 -11.39 -24.19
N LEU A 325 12.86 -10.70 -25.14
CA LEU A 325 13.82 -11.32 -26.06
C LEU A 325 15.03 -11.89 -25.32
N GLN A 326 15.59 -11.16 -24.35
CA GLN A 326 16.69 -11.66 -23.52
C GLN A 326 16.28 -12.91 -22.73
N ARG A 327 15.09 -12.91 -22.11
CA ARG A 327 14.56 -14.08 -21.38
C ARG A 327 14.43 -15.29 -22.29
N ARG A 328 13.81 -15.13 -23.46
CA ARG A 328 13.69 -16.20 -24.47
C ARG A 328 15.06 -16.73 -24.91
N ALA A 329 16.04 -15.84 -25.11
CA ALA A 329 17.40 -16.24 -25.46
C ALA A 329 18.09 -17.04 -24.34
N THR A 330 17.95 -16.60 -23.08
CA THR A 330 18.50 -17.33 -21.92
C THR A 330 17.82 -18.67 -21.70
N GLU A 331 16.50 -18.76 -21.84
CA GLU A 331 15.75 -20.01 -21.76
C GLU A 331 16.17 -20.97 -22.88
N ALA A 332 16.28 -20.48 -24.11
CA ALA A 332 16.75 -21.28 -25.24
C ALA A 332 18.21 -21.75 -25.04
N ALA A 333 19.07 -20.95 -24.43
CA ALA A 333 20.43 -21.35 -24.08
C ALA A 333 20.44 -22.45 -23.01
N MET A 334 19.61 -22.34 -21.96
CA MET A 334 19.46 -23.39 -20.95
C MET A 334 18.92 -24.70 -21.54
N ILE A 335 17.96 -24.62 -22.45
CA ILE A 335 17.42 -25.80 -23.15
C ILE A 335 18.51 -26.46 -24.01
N ARG A 336 19.27 -25.67 -24.78
CA ARG A 336 20.40 -26.17 -25.59
C ARG A 336 21.44 -26.87 -24.73
N ALA A 337 21.88 -26.25 -23.64
CA ALA A 337 22.83 -26.87 -22.71
C ALA A 337 22.30 -28.20 -22.12
N ARG A 338 20.99 -28.29 -21.85
CA ARG A 338 20.36 -29.53 -21.39
C ARG A 338 20.36 -30.61 -22.48
N ILE A 339 20.05 -30.24 -23.73
CA ILE A 339 20.09 -31.15 -24.88
C ILE A 339 21.52 -31.64 -25.10
N GLU A 340 22.51 -30.76 -25.14
CA GLU A 340 23.93 -31.11 -25.29
C GLU A 340 24.40 -32.08 -24.19
N ARG A 341 23.99 -31.85 -22.94
CA ARG A 341 24.29 -32.78 -21.83
C ARG A 341 23.64 -34.15 -22.06
N ASN A 342 22.38 -34.18 -22.49
CA ASN A 342 21.68 -35.43 -22.78
C ASN A 342 22.31 -36.16 -23.98
N GLU A 343 22.72 -35.43 -25.01
CA GLU A 343 23.42 -35.96 -26.18
C GLU A 343 24.78 -36.53 -25.79
N ALA A 344 25.53 -35.87 -24.90
CA ALA A 344 26.79 -36.41 -24.39
C ALA A 344 26.60 -37.72 -23.61
N VAL A 345 25.54 -37.81 -22.80
CA VAL A 345 25.17 -39.07 -22.10
C VAL A 345 24.75 -40.14 -23.11
N ALA A 346 23.93 -39.78 -24.10
CA ALA A 346 23.51 -40.70 -25.15
C ALA A 346 24.70 -41.20 -25.98
N ALA A 347 25.66 -40.33 -26.30
CA ALA A 347 26.89 -40.71 -27.02
C ALA A 347 27.75 -41.72 -26.24
N GLN A 348 27.69 -41.72 -24.91
CA GLN A 348 28.34 -42.73 -24.07
C GLN A 348 27.54 -44.03 -23.99
N GLN A 349 26.20 -43.95 -23.90
CA GLN A 349 25.32 -45.11 -23.73
C GLN A 349 25.04 -45.88 -25.02
N VAL A 350 24.95 -45.20 -26.16
CA VAL A 350 24.64 -45.82 -27.45
C VAL A 350 25.68 -46.89 -27.84
N PRO A 351 27.01 -46.64 -27.75
CA PRO A 351 28.02 -47.68 -28.00
C PRO A 351 27.90 -48.88 -27.05
N GLN A 352 27.56 -48.65 -25.78
CA GLN A 352 27.38 -49.73 -24.80
C GLN A 352 26.17 -50.61 -25.15
N LEU A 353 25.05 -49.98 -25.56
CA LEU A 353 23.86 -50.69 -26.03
C LEU A 353 24.13 -51.45 -27.33
N VAL A 354 24.84 -50.84 -28.29
CA VAL A 354 25.21 -51.49 -29.56
C VAL A 354 26.14 -52.68 -29.30
N ALA A 355 27.14 -52.54 -28.43
CA ALA A 355 28.03 -53.64 -28.05
C ALA A 355 27.28 -54.76 -27.32
N PHE A 356 26.34 -54.42 -26.43
CA PHE A 356 25.47 -55.39 -25.77
C PHE A 356 24.58 -56.14 -26.77
N HIS A 357 24.00 -55.43 -27.73
CA HIS A 357 23.20 -56.04 -28.79
C HIS A 357 24.04 -56.94 -29.71
N ALA A 358 25.25 -56.54 -30.08
CA ALA A 358 26.17 -57.38 -30.85
C ALA A 358 26.54 -58.66 -30.08
N ALA A 359 26.94 -58.55 -28.81
CA ALA A 359 27.26 -59.71 -27.97
C ALA A 359 26.07 -60.66 -27.79
N ARG A 360 24.86 -60.11 -27.70
CA ARG A 360 23.61 -60.90 -27.64
C ARG A 360 23.35 -61.62 -28.95
N SER A 361 23.53 -60.96 -30.10
CA SER A 361 23.38 -61.59 -31.42
C SER A 361 24.42 -62.70 -31.62
N ASP A 362 25.67 -62.48 -31.24
CA ASP A 362 26.74 -63.49 -31.29
C ASP A 362 26.43 -64.69 -30.37
N PHE A 363 25.85 -64.43 -29.20
CA PHE A 363 25.41 -65.47 -28.27
C PHE A 363 24.26 -66.31 -28.88
N LEU A 364 23.28 -65.66 -29.52
CA LEU A 364 22.19 -66.34 -30.20
C LEU A 364 22.71 -67.17 -31.39
N GLN A 365 23.64 -66.65 -32.19
CA GLN A 365 24.29 -67.40 -33.28
C GLN A 365 25.10 -68.60 -32.77
N LYS A 366 25.79 -68.47 -31.63
CA LYS A 366 26.49 -69.60 -31.00
C LYS A 366 25.54 -70.69 -30.50
N ILE A 367 24.35 -70.31 -30.04
CA ILE A 367 23.31 -71.28 -29.67
C ILE A 367 22.79 -72.01 -30.91
N GLU A 368 22.54 -71.28 -32.01
CA GLU A 368 22.12 -71.89 -33.28
C GLU A 368 23.16 -72.90 -33.79
N HIS A 369 24.44 -72.54 -33.82
CA HIS A 369 25.53 -73.44 -34.22
C HIS A 369 25.82 -74.60 -33.25
N ALA A 370 25.49 -74.45 -31.96
CA ALA A 370 25.57 -75.56 -31.01
C ALA A 370 24.52 -76.65 -31.29
N HIS A 371 23.44 -76.31 -31.99
CA HIS A 371 22.39 -77.25 -32.39
C HIS A 371 22.56 -77.83 -33.80
N ASP A 372 23.37 -77.19 -34.67
CA ASP A 372 23.66 -77.72 -36.01
C ASP A 372 24.44 -79.06 -35.98
N GLY A 373 25.30 -79.27 -34.97
CA GLY A 373 26.07 -80.52 -34.81
C GLY A 373 25.28 -81.70 -34.23
N ASP A 374 24.13 -81.43 -33.60
CA ASP A 374 23.25 -82.45 -33.03
C ASP A 374 22.22 -82.95 -34.04
N GLY A 375 21.83 -82.11 -35.01
CA GLY A 375 20.93 -82.48 -36.12
C GLY A 375 21.54 -83.55 -37.03
N ASP A 376 22.81 -83.39 -37.41
CA ASP A 376 23.50 -84.35 -38.30
C ASP A 376 23.84 -85.68 -37.61
N ARG A 377 24.12 -85.66 -36.30
CA ARG A 377 24.32 -86.88 -35.51
C ARG A 377 23.01 -87.64 -35.30
N ARG A 378 21.90 -86.92 -35.08
CA ARG A 378 20.56 -87.52 -34.99
C ARG A 378 20.11 -88.06 -36.36
N ALA A 379 20.37 -87.37 -37.47
CA ALA A 379 20.01 -87.84 -38.80
C ALA A 379 20.79 -89.10 -39.24
N ARG A 380 22.07 -89.21 -38.88
CA ARG A 380 22.89 -90.42 -39.15
C ARG A 380 22.50 -91.59 -38.25
N ALA A 381 22.24 -91.34 -36.97
CA ALA A 381 21.74 -92.36 -36.04
C ALA A 381 20.33 -92.85 -36.44
N GLU A 382 19.44 -91.96 -36.90
CA GLU A 382 18.11 -92.30 -37.39
C GLU A 382 18.16 -93.11 -38.70
N ALA A 383 19.12 -92.85 -39.59
CA ALA A 383 19.28 -93.64 -40.82
C ALA A 383 19.72 -95.09 -40.52
N GLU A 384 20.65 -95.28 -39.58
CA GLU A 384 21.07 -96.61 -39.11
C GLU A 384 19.96 -97.32 -38.30
N GLN A 385 19.18 -96.55 -37.53
CA GLN A 385 18.03 -97.06 -36.78
C GLN A 385 16.89 -97.46 -37.72
N ARG A 386 16.63 -96.75 -38.82
CA ARG A 386 15.63 -97.12 -39.84
C ARG A 386 15.97 -98.44 -40.54
N ALA A 387 17.25 -98.74 -40.75
CA ALA A 387 17.71 -100.01 -41.32
C ALA A 387 17.58 -101.20 -40.34
N ARG A 388 17.69 -100.95 -39.02
CA ARG A 388 17.45 -101.95 -37.97
C ARG A 388 15.95 -102.11 -37.67
N ASN A 389 15.19 -101.03 -37.76
CA ASN A 389 13.75 -101.00 -37.50
C ASN A 389 12.93 -101.71 -38.57
N THR A 390 13.38 -101.81 -39.83
CA THR A 390 12.71 -102.62 -40.87
C THR A 390 12.85 -104.13 -40.64
N ALA A 391 13.90 -104.56 -39.92
CA ALA A 391 14.05 -105.94 -39.45
C ALA A 391 13.27 -106.18 -38.15
N ALA A 392 13.26 -105.18 -37.25
CA ALA A 392 12.52 -105.25 -35.99
C ALA A 392 11.01 -104.99 -36.13
N THR A 393 10.49 -104.43 -37.24
CA THR A 393 9.04 -104.20 -37.44
C THR A 393 8.23 -105.49 -37.51
N VAL A 394 8.87 -106.61 -37.84
CA VAL A 394 8.23 -107.93 -37.83
C VAL A 394 8.12 -108.48 -36.40
N GLU A 395 9.08 -108.18 -35.51
CA GLU A 395 9.06 -108.58 -34.09
C GLU A 395 8.31 -107.56 -33.18
N ALA A 396 8.38 -106.26 -33.49
CA ALA A 396 7.79 -105.17 -32.71
C ALA A 396 6.28 -105.03 -32.90
N LEU A 397 5.69 -105.64 -33.93
CA LEU A 397 4.23 -105.75 -34.05
C LEU A 397 3.61 -106.57 -32.91
N GLN A 398 4.39 -107.47 -32.28
CA GLN A 398 3.96 -108.26 -31.13
C GLN A 398 4.20 -107.55 -29.79
N LEU A 399 5.25 -106.72 -29.67
CA LEU A 399 5.54 -105.90 -28.46
C LEU A 399 4.79 -104.55 -28.42
N GLY A 400 4.39 -104.01 -29.57
CA GLY A 400 3.70 -102.72 -29.68
C GLY A 400 2.27 -102.69 -29.11
N ILE A 401 1.75 -103.83 -28.65
CA ILE A 401 0.48 -103.90 -27.91
C ILE A 401 0.70 -103.58 -26.41
N GLU A 402 1.90 -103.83 -25.88
CA GLU A 402 2.24 -103.60 -24.46
C GLU A 402 2.81 -102.19 -24.22
N GLU A 403 3.61 -101.65 -25.15
CA GLU A 403 4.13 -100.27 -25.08
C GLU A 403 3.02 -99.21 -25.17
N ARG A 404 1.97 -99.46 -25.97
CA ARG A 404 0.81 -98.55 -26.06
C ARG A 404 0.09 -98.40 -24.72
N ARG A 405 0.16 -99.40 -23.83
CA ARG A 405 -0.40 -99.31 -22.47
C ARG A 405 0.50 -98.47 -21.54
N GLN A 406 1.81 -98.53 -21.69
CA GLN A 406 2.77 -97.74 -20.89
C GLN A 406 2.79 -96.25 -21.32
N GLN A 407 2.70 -95.98 -22.62
CA GLN A 407 2.60 -94.62 -23.16
C GLN A 407 1.29 -93.91 -22.76
N GLN A 408 0.17 -94.64 -22.62
CA GLN A 408 -1.07 -94.08 -22.08
C GLN A 408 -0.96 -93.69 -20.60
N VAL A 409 -0.09 -94.34 -19.82
CA VAL A 409 0.17 -93.98 -18.41
C VAL A 409 1.05 -92.73 -18.33
N LEU A 410 2.09 -92.63 -19.16
CA LEU A 410 2.95 -91.44 -19.23
C LEU A 410 2.20 -90.20 -19.73
N ALA A 411 1.38 -90.35 -20.78
CA ALA A 411 0.54 -89.26 -21.29
C ALA A 411 -0.50 -88.80 -20.25
N ARG A 412 -0.99 -89.70 -19.37
CA ARG A 412 -1.88 -89.33 -18.25
C ARG A 412 -1.16 -88.52 -17.17
N LEU A 413 0.12 -88.82 -16.90
CA LEU A 413 0.94 -88.07 -15.94
C LEU A 413 1.30 -86.69 -16.48
N GLU A 414 1.72 -86.59 -17.73
CA GLU A 414 2.01 -85.30 -18.39
C GLU A 414 0.76 -84.42 -18.51
N ALA A 415 -0.40 -85.02 -18.82
CA ALA A 415 -1.68 -84.32 -18.81
C ALA A 415 -2.15 -83.90 -17.40
N ALA A 416 -1.66 -84.55 -16.34
CA ALA A 416 -1.93 -84.15 -14.96
C ALA A 416 -1.01 -82.99 -14.53
N ASP A 417 0.25 -82.99 -14.92
CA ASP A 417 1.18 -81.91 -14.62
C ASP A 417 0.92 -80.65 -15.46
N GLY A 418 0.47 -80.80 -16.71
CA GLY A 418 -0.07 -79.70 -17.51
C GLY A 418 -1.32 -79.06 -16.91
N ARG A 419 -2.19 -79.85 -16.27
CA ARG A 419 -3.36 -79.35 -15.52
C ARG A 419 -2.96 -78.60 -14.24
N LYS A 420 -1.96 -79.09 -13.50
CA LYS A 420 -1.42 -78.37 -12.34
C LYS A 420 -0.76 -77.05 -12.71
N ALA A 421 0.00 -77.03 -13.82
CA ALA A 421 0.64 -75.81 -14.31
C ALA A 421 -0.40 -74.78 -14.81
N SER A 422 -1.42 -75.22 -15.55
CA SER A 422 -2.49 -74.33 -16.01
C SER A 422 -3.36 -73.80 -14.85
N GLU A 423 -3.64 -74.63 -13.83
CA GLU A 423 -4.27 -74.18 -12.59
C GLU A 423 -3.42 -73.17 -11.81
N ALA A 424 -2.10 -73.37 -11.74
CA ALA A 424 -1.20 -72.42 -11.08
C ALA A 424 -1.19 -71.06 -11.79
N VAL A 425 -1.16 -71.07 -13.13
CA VAL A 425 -1.27 -69.86 -13.95
C VAL A 425 -2.65 -69.19 -13.78
N ALA A 426 -3.73 -69.97 -13.74
CA ALA A 426 -5.08 -69.46 -13.50
C ALA A 426 -5.23 -68.82 -12.10
N ARG A 427 -4.67 -69.44 -11.05
CA ARG A 427 -4.65 -68.87 -9.68
C ARG A 427 -3.80 -67.59 -9.62
N ALA A 428 -2.65 -67.55 -10.29
CA ALA A 428 -1.82 -66.35 -10.38
C ALA A 428 -2.53 -65.21 -11.15
N ALA A 429 -3.24 -65.54 -12.22
CA ALA A 429 -4.07 -64.59 -12.98
C ALA A 429 -5.25 -64.05 -12.16
N ALA A 430 -5.92 -64.90 -11.38
CA ALA A 430 -6.99 -64.49 -10.48
C ALA A 430 -6.50 -63.52 -9.39
N HIS A 431 -5.38 -63.84 -8.72
CA HIS A 431 -4.76 -62.94 -7.73
C HIS A 431 -4.23 -61.62 -8.32
N SER A 432 -3.79 -61.64 -9.58
CA SER A 432 -3.42 -60.41 -10.32
C SER A 432 -4.66 -59.55 -10.61
N ALA A 433 -5.76 -60.18 -11.04
CA ALA A 433 -7.02 -59.51 -11.31
C ALA A 433 -7.64 -58.88 -10.06
N GLU A 434 -7.63 -59.57 -8.91
CA GLU A 434 -8.06 -59.00 -7.62
C GLU A 434 -7.23 -57.78 -7.21
N ARG A 435 -5.89 -57.86 -7.34
CA ARG A 435 -5.01 -56.72 -7.04
C ARG A 435 -5.27 -55.53 -7.96
N ARG A 436 -5.65 -55.75 -9.22
CA ARG A 436 -6.07 -54.67 -10.13
C ARG A 436 -7.40 -54.06 -9.69
N LYS A 437 -8.40 -54.88 -9.32
CA LYS A 437 -9.69 -54.40 -8.78
C LYS A 437 -9.50 -53.58 -7.51
N GLU A 438 -8.65 -54.02 -6.58
CA GLU A 438 -8.33 -53.25 -5.38
C GLU A 438 -7.63 -51.92 -5.70
N ARG A 439 -6.68 -51.90 -6.65
CA ARG A 439 -6.04 -50.64 -7.07
C ARG A 439 -7.06 -49.67 -7.64
N VAL A 440 -7.94 -50.13 -8.52
CA VAL A 440 -9.01 -49.30 -9.09
C VAL A 440 -9.93 -48.79 -7.99
N LYS A 441 -10.34 -49.64 -7.04
CA LYS A 441 -11.17 -49.24 -5.89
C LYS A 441 -10.48 -48.19 -5.00
N ARG A 442 -9.17 -48.33 -4.74
CA ARG A 442 -8.38 -47.34 -3.99
C ARG A 442 -8.26 -46.02 -4.74
N ILE A 443 -7.97 -46.07 -6.03
CA ILE A 443 -7.89 -44.89 -6.89
C ILE A 443 -9.24 -44.15 -6.89
N GLN A 444 -10.33 -44.90 -7.06
CA GLN A 444 -11.69 -44.35 -7.08
C GLN A 444 -12.13 -43.79 -5.72
N ALA A 445 -11.68 -44.37 -4.61
CA ALA A 445 -11.88 -43.81 -3.27
C ALA A 445 -11.12 -42.48 -3.09
N VAL A 446 -9.85 -42.41 -3.53
CA VAL A 446 -9.05 -41.18 -3.46
C VAL A 446 -9.67 -40.07 -4.31
N TYR A 447 -10.09 -40.36 -5.54
CA TYR A 447 -10.78 -39.38 -6.38
C TYR A 447 -12.14 -38.98 -5.80
N GLY A 448 -12.92 -39.94 -5.27
CA GLY A 448 -14.20 -39.65 -4.63
C GLY A 448 -14.07 -38.74 -3.41
N ASP A 449 -13.04 -38.94 -2.59
CA ASP A 449 -12.77 -38.10 -1.43
C ASP A 449 -12.26 -36.70 -1.83
N LEU A 450 -11.49 -36.60 -2.91
CA LEU A 450 -11.07 -35.30 -3.47
C LEU A 450 -12.27 -34.52 -4.00
N TYR A 451 -13.15 -35.15 -4.78
CA TYR A 451 -14.37 -34.49 -5.28
C TYR A 451 -15.30 -34.03 -4.15
N ARG A 452 -15.45 -34.82 -3.08
CA ARG A 452 -16.22 -34.40 -1.90
C ARG A 452 -15.62 -33.18 -1.21
N LYS A 453 -14.28 -33.13 -1.08
CA LYS A 453 -13.59 -31.95 -0.53
C LYS A 453 -13.77 -30.71 -1.40
N GLU A 454 -13.66 -30.84 -2.72
CA GLU A 454 -13.90 -29.74 -3.65
C GLU A 454 -15.34 -29.21 -3.51
N ILE A 455 -16.34 -30.08 -3.43
CA ILE A 455 -17.74 -29.69 -3.20
C ILE A 455 -17.90 -28.98 -1.85
N ASP A 456 -17.31 -29.51 -0.77
CA ASP A 456 -17.37 -28.91 0.55
C ASP A 456 -16.69 -27.53 0.59
N ASP A 457 -15.56 -27.37 -0.10
CA ASP A 457 -14.84 -26.11 -0.18
C ASP A 457 -15.60 -25.07 -1.01
N HIS A 458 -16.24 -25.48 -2.12
CA HIS A 458 -17.16 -24.62 -2.86
C HIS A 458 -18.35 -24.18 -2.00
N LEU A 459 -18.99 -25.10 -1.26
CA LEU A 459 -20.09 -24.75 -0.36
C LEU A 459 -19.65 -23.83 0.79
N ARG A 460 -18.42 -23.99 1.30
CA ARG A 460 -17.85 -23.07 2.29
C ARG A 460 -17.59 -21.69 1.70
N ALA A 461 -17.06 -21.62 0.49
CA ALA A 461 -16.83 -20.36 -0.22
C ALA A 461 -18.16 -19.62 -0.44
N GLU A 462 -19.19 -20.29 -0.96
CA GLU A 462 -20.51 -19.70 -1.15
C GLU A 462 -21.13 -19.21 0.17
N ARG A 463 -21.02 -19.98 1.26
CA ARG A 463 -21.49 -19.53 2.57
C ARG A 463 -20.74 -18.30 3.07
N ALA A 464 -19.43 -18.25 2.84
CA ALA A 464 -18.61 -17.10 3.21
C ALA A 464 -18.99 -15.86 2.38
N GLU A 465 -19.26 -16.00 1.09
CA GLU A 465 -19.74 -14.92 0.22
C GLU A 465 -21.12 -14.43 0.64
N ARG A 466 -22.09 -15.32 0.87
CA ARG A 466 -23.43 -14.94 1.38
C ARG A 466 -23.33 -14.24 2.73
N ALA A 467 -22.45 -14.72 3.63
CA ALA A 467 -22.21 -14.08 4.92
C ALA A 467 -21.54 -12.70 4.76
N ALA A 468 -20.63 -12.54 3.81
CA ALA A 468 -19.99 -11.26 3.49
C ALA A 468 -21.03 -10.27 2.95
N HIS A 469 -21.86 -10.68 1.98
CA HIS A 469 -22.95 -9.85 1.48
C HIS A 469 -23.94 -9.47 2.60
N HIS A 470 -24.32 -10.42 3.45
CA HIS A 470 -25.19 -10.12 4.58
C HIS A 470 -24.57 -9.09 5.53
N ARG A 471 -23.26 -9.19 5.83
CA ARG A 471 -22.53 -8.20 6.62
C ARG A 471 -22.47 -6.84 5.92
N GLU A 472 -22.20 -6.80 4.62
CA GLU A 472 -22.21 -5.55 3.84
C GLU A 472 -23.58 -4.86 3.87
N HIS A 473 -24.65 -5.65 3.80
CA HIS A 473 -26.02 -5.15 3.95
C HIS A 473 -26.28 -4.61 5.35
N GLN A 474 -25.84 -5.31 6.41
CA GLN A 474 -25.92 -4.84 7.78
C GLN A 474 -25.12 -3.54 7.97
N ASP A 475 -23.88 -3.49 7.49
CA ASP A 475 -23.01 -2.32 7.55
C ASP A 475 -23.57 -1.13 6.75
N ALA A 476 -24.26 -1.39 5.64
CA ALA A 476 -24.97 -0.36 4.88
C ALA A 476 -26.19 0.18 5.64
N ALA A 477 -26.97 -0.70 6.27
CA ALA A 477 -28.09 -0.31 7.12
C ALA A 477 -27.62 0.51 8.34
N ASP A 478 -26.55 0.07 9.00
CA ASP A 478 -25.94 0.77 10.13
C ASP A 478 -25.36 2.12 9.73
N ARG A 479 -24.75 2.23 8.54
CA ARG A 479 -24.28 3.52 7.99
C ARG A 479 -25.44 4.49 7.80
N LYS A 480 -26.55 4.05 7.21
CA LYS A 480 -27.76 4.88 7.05
C LYS A 480 -28.32 5.32 8.39
N LEU A 481 -28.41 4.41 9.37
CA LEU A 481 -28.85 4.75 10.72
C LEU A 481 -27.96 5.78 11.40
N ARG A 482 -26.63 5.74 11.18
CA ARG A 482 -25.70 6.76 11.68
C ARG A 482 -25.93 8.10 11.00
N GLU A 483 -26.04 8.14 9.69
CA GLU A 483 -26.33 9.36 8.93
C GLU A 483 -27.65 10.01 9.37
N ASP A 484 -28.69 9.20 9.61
CA ASP A 484 -29.97 9.68 10.11
C ASP A 484 -29.84 10.25 11.53
N ARG A 485 -29.10 9.60 12.41
CA ARG A 485 -28.81 10.12 13.76
C ARG A 485 -28.04 11.45 13.69
N ASP A 486 -27.03 11.54 12.83
CA ASP A 486 -26.24 12.76 12.64
C ASP A 486 -27.11 13.90 12.11
N LEU A 487 -28.02 13.62 11.17
CA LEU A 487 -29.00 14.58 10.68
C LEU A 487 -29.94 15.08 11.79
N HIS A 488 -30.43 14.18 12.64
CA HIS A 488 -31.29 14.54 13.78
C HIS A 488 -30.55 15.38 14.82
N GLN A 489 -29.30 15.04 15.12
CA GLN A 489 -28.45 15.83 16.02
C GLN A 489 -28.21 17.22 15.45
N PHE A 490 -27.90 17.31 14.15
CA PHE A 490 -27.74 18.58 13.45
C PHE A 490 -29.02 19.42 13.48
N ALA A 491 -30.17 18.83 13.16
CA ALA A 491 -31.45 19.52 13.20
C ALA A 491 -31.82 19.98 14.62
N SER A 492 -31.49 19.18 15.65
CA SER A 492 -31.68 19.55 17.06
C SER A 492 -30.79 20.72 17.46
N HIS A 493 -29.53 20.73 17.03
CA HIS A 493 -28.61 21.85 17.24
C HIS A 493 -29.11 23.11 16.54
N LEU A 494 -29.51 22.99 15.27
CA LEU A 494 -30.04 24.10 14.48
C LEU A 494 -31.32 24.70 15.12
N CYS A 495 -32.24 23.85 15.58
CA CYS A 495 -33.43 24.31 16.31
C CYS A 495 -33.07 25.02 17.62
N ARG A 496 -32.03 24.57 18.33
CA ARG A 496 -31.52 25.24 19.53
C ARG A 496 -30.94 26.61 19.19
N ASP A 497 -30.11 26.70 18.15
CA ASP A 497 -29.50 27.95 17.71
C ASP A 497 -30.56 28.96 17.30
N LEU A 498 -31.58 28.53 16.55
CA LEU A 498 -32.71 29.39 16.18
C LEU A 498 -33.46 29.92 17.41
N ARG A 499 -33.69 29.09 18.43
CA ARG A 499 -34.30 29.54 19.69
C ARG A 499 -33.44 30.58 20.42
N VAL A 500 -32.12 30.38 20.48
CA VAL A 500 -31.18 31.32 21.11
C VAL A 500 -31.20 32.67 20.38
N ILE A 501 -31.30 32.67 19.06
CA ILE A 501 -31.43 33.89 18.24
C ILE A 501 -32.82 34.55 18.38
N GLY A 502 -33.79 33.86 19.00
CA GLY A 502 -35.17 34.30 19.13
C GLY A 502 -35.94 34.20 17.81
N ASN A 503 -35.66 33.15 17.02
CA ASN A 503 -36.41 32.78 15.82
C ASN A 503 -37.29 31.56 16.11
N ASP A 504 -38.40 31.42 15.38
CA ASP A 504 -39.28 30.26 15.52
C ASP A 504 -38.65 29.00 14.86
N PRO A 505 -38.38 27.92 15.61
CA PRO A 505 -37.83 26.68 15.04
C PRO A 505 -38.89 25.80 14.34
N ALA A 506 -40.18 26.13 14.42
CA ALA A 506 -41.26 25.29 13.91
C ALA A 506 -41.13 24.91 12.41
N PRO A 507 -40.70 25.79 11.49
CA PRO A 507 -40.52 25.43 10.08
C PRO A 507 -39.46 24.35 9.85
N VAL A 508 -38.36 24.40 10.61
CA VAL A 508 -37.28 23.39 10.55
C VAL A 508 -37.77 22.06 11.13
N ALA A 509 -38.44 22.09 12.28
CA ALA A 509 -38.99 20.89 12.92
C ALA A 509 -40.07 20.21 12.05
N LYS A 510 -40.94 20.99 11.41
CA LYS A 510 -41.94 20.47 10.47
C LYS A 510 -41.26 19.81 9.27
N LYS A 511 -40.24 20.44 8.70
CA LYS A 511 -39.50 19.88 7.55
C LYS A 511 -38.79 18.58 7.91
N LEU A 512 -38.19 18.50 9.10
CA LEU A 512 -37.59 17.27 9.60
C LEU A 512 -38.63 16.13 9.68
N ALA A 513 -39.79 16.41 10.28
CA ALA A 513 -40.87 15.42 10.36
C ALA A 513 -41.38 14.96 8.97
N GLU A 514 -41.47 15.87 7.99
CA GLU A 514 -41.81 15.52 6.60
C GLU A 514 -40.75 14.59 5.99
N MET A 515 -39.47 14.82 6.27
CA MET A 515 -38.37 14.00 5.75
C MET A 515 -38.34 12.60 6.39
N ASP A 516 -38.73 12.49 7.66
CA ASP A 516 -38.87 11.20 8.33
C ASP A 516 -40.03 10.39 7.76
N LEU A 517 -41.13 11.04 7.38
CA LEU A 517 -42.33 10.37 6.87
C LEU A 517 -42.19 9.88 5.41
N ASP A 518 -41.23 10.40 4.64
CA ASP A 518 -41.14 10.11 3.21
C ASP A 518 -40.21 8.90 2.93
N PRO A 519 -40.72 7.69 2.62
CA PRO A 519 -39.90 6.50 2.39
C PRO A 519 -39.00 6.64 1.16
N ARG A 520 -39.35 7.52 0.22
CA ARG A 520 -38.51 7.87 -0.94
C ARG A 520 -37.28 8.67 -0.54
N ALA A 521 -37.37 9.51 0.50
CA ALA A 521 -36.24 10.25 1.05
C ALA A 521 -35.27 9.34 1.83
N ARG A 522 -35.75 8.19 2.34
CA ARG A 522 -34.91 7.18 3.02
C ARG A 522 -34.04 6.37 2.05
N GLY A 523 -34.20 6.54 0.73
CA GLY A 523 -33.37 5.85 -0.28
C GLY A 523 -33.36 4.33 -0.10
N LEU A 524 -34.38 3.76 0.54
CA LEU A 524 -34.60 2.32 0.64
C LEU A 524 -35.30 1.87 -0.63
N HIS A 525 -34.67 2.10 -1.78
CA HIS A 525 -34.87 1.17 -2.87
C HIS A 525 -34.16 -0.11 -2.43
N PHE A 526 -34.87 -0.93 -1.68
CA PHE A 526 -34.71 -2.37 -1.75
C PHE A 526 -35.13 -2.78 -3.16
N GLY A 527 -34.29 -2.43 -4.15
CA GLY A 527 -34.14 -3.31 -5.28
C GLY A 527 -33.39 -4.51 -4.73
N GLU A 528 -34.12 -5.42 -4.07
CA GLU A 528 -33.89 -6.81 -4.38
C GLU A 528 -33.93 -6.83 -5.91
N ARG A 529 -32.75 -6.89 -6.52
CA ARG A 529 -32.65 -7.37 -7.88
C ARG A 529 -33.07 -8.83 -7.78
N GLU A 530 -34.38 -9.06 -7.68
CA GLU A 530 -35.06 -10.23 -8.21
C GLU A 530 -35.04 -10.18 -9.75
N ASP A 531 -33.95 -9.67 -10.34
CA ASP A 531 -33.50 -10.09 -11.65
C ASP A 531 -32.82 -11.46 -11.49
N ASP A 532 -33.47 -12.36 -10.76
CA ASP A 532 -33.20 -13.77 -10.85
C ASP A 532 -33.84 -14.19 -12.17
N THR A 533 -33.06 -14.01 -13.23
CA THR A 533 -33.45 -14.25 -14.63
C THR A 533 -34.07 -15.65 -14.84
N PHE A 534 -33.85 -16.56 -13.89
CA PHE A 534 -34.40 -17.91 -13.86
C PHE A 534 -35.86 -17.99 -13.40
N HIS A 535 -36.34 -17.14 -12.48
CA HIS A 535 -37.74 -17.18 -12.04
C HIS A 535 -38.71 -16.70 -13.12
N ARG A 536 -38.26 -15.86 -14.05
CA ARG A 536 -39.04 -15.49 -15.25
C ARG A 536 -39.26 -16.63 -16.25
N LEU A 537 -38.46 -17.70 -16.17
CA LEU A 537 -38.54 -18.83 -17.08
C LEU A 537 -39.42 -19.98 -16.55
N GLY A 538 -39.99 -19.85 -15.35
CA GLY A 538 -40.92 -20.86 -14.80
C GLY A 538 -40.30 -22.25 -14.62
N LEU A 539 -38.99 -22.31 -14.42
CA LEU A 539 -38.25 -23.54 -14.12
C LEU A 539 -37.97 -23.56 -12.62
N ASP A 540 -38.92 -24.12 -11.86
CA ASP A 540 -38.72 -24.54 -10.47
C ASP A 540 -38.04 -25.91 -10.39
#